data_AF-L0A1W2-F1
#
_entry.id   AF-L0A1W2-F1
#
_cell.length_a   1.000
_cell.length_b   1.000
_cell.length_c   1.000
_cell.angle_alpha   90.00
_cell.angle_beta   90.00
_cell.angle_gamma   90.00
#
_symmetry.space_group_name_H-M   'P 1'
#
loop_
_entity.id
_entity.type
_entity.pdbx_description
1 polymer ?
#
loop_
_entity_poly.entity_id
_entity_poly.type
_entity_poly.pdbx_seq_one_letter_code
_entity_poly.pdbx_strand_id
1 'polypeptide(L)'
;MKKRERTEPYGGSPLCGAKLRGKEATCRNAAGFKTDHPSQGKCYLHGGKTPVKHGRYSLLKHARLRELLEQAEQDPDPLDLTQDVLLMRAVVHDYLDRHGLVTDAILAWHASFNHAFESDMREWRKAFAEWIEECQHLGYEEGEPPELPLPEKYAPKPRQVPDIAGVVGLLGQVGAMADRIQKHKQQQSLSMAAVNHLLEQFAVEVLHATQEVISDPATRTKLLENVERRWATIPVLGKPGS
;
A
#
# COMPACT_ATOMS: atom_id res chain seq x y z
N MET A 1 19.02 25.30 48.29
CA MET A 1 18.41 24.18 47.53
C MET A 1 19.29 23.84 46.34
N LYS A 2 19.94 22.67 46.32
CA LYS A 2 20.76 22.21 45.17
C LYS A 2 19.86 22.01 43.96
N LYS A 3 20.07 22.78 42.88
CA LYS A 3 19.47 22.51 41.57
C LYS A 3 19.94 21.12 41.14
N ARG A 4 19.04 20.14 41.10
CA ARG A 4 19.35 18.84 40.47
C ARG A 4 19.62 19.12 38.99
N GLU A 5 20.86 18.95 38.57
CA GLU A 5 21.20 18.87 37.14
C GLU A 5 20.39 17.71 36.56
N ARG A 6 19.56 18.05 35.57
CA ARG A 6 18.58 17.14 35.01
C ARG A 6 19.22 16.50 33.79
N THR A 7 19.44 15.20 33.88
CA THR A 7 20.07 14.36 32.86
C THR A 7 19.45 14.54 31.49
N GLU A 8 20.31 14.63 30.46
CA GLU A 8 19.88 14.57 29.08
C GLU A 8 19.03 13.32 28.83
N PRO A 9 18.01 13.39 27.96
CA PRO A 9 17.17 12.24 27.68
C PRO A 9 18.02 11.10 27.12
N TYR A 10 18.07 10.00 27.88
CA TYR A 10 18.74 8.77 27.48
C TYR A 10 18.15 8.29 26.15
N GLY A 11 18.95 8.25 25.08
CA GLY A 11 18.61 7.55 23.84
C GLY A 11 18.11 8.37 22.65
N GLY A 12 18.41 9.67 22.55
CA GLY A 12 18.22 10.43 21.31
C GLY A 12 16.77 10.59 20.84
N SER A 13 15.79 10.27 21.68
CA SER A 13 14.37 10.43 21.36
C SER A 13 14.03 11.91 21.19
N PRO A 14 13.18 12.28 20.21
CA PRO A 14 12.79 13.67 19.99
C PRO A 14 12.14 14.25 21.24
N LEU A 15 12.39 15.53 21.52
CA LEU A 15 11.82 16.24 22.66
C LEU A 15 10.36 16.66 22.37
N CYS A 16 9.57 16.84 23.43
CA CYS A 16 8.20 17.33 23.34
C CYS A 16 8.11 18.71 22.64
N GLY A 17 9.08 19.60 22.88
CA GLY A 17 9.21 20.89 22.17
C GLY A 17 8.11 21.93 22.45
N ALA A 18 7.06 21.61 23.23
CA ALA A 18 5.98 22.56 23.52
C ALA A 18 6.46 23.74 24.38
N LYS A 19 6.00 24.97 24.08
CA LYS A 19 6.38 26.17 24.83
C LYS A 19 5.86 26.12 26.28
N LEU A 20 6.72 26.41 27.26
CA LEU A 20 6.35 26.45 28.67
C LEU A 20 5.56 27.74 28.96
N ARG A 21 4.49 27.63 29.76
CA ARG A 21 3.65 28.79 30.11
C ARG A 21 4.47 29.82 30.90
N GLY A 22 4.47 31.08 30.43
CA GLY A 22 5.17 32.20 31.07
C GLY A 22 6.69 32.18 30.96
N LYS A 23 7.27 31.32 30.11
CA LYS A 23 8.71 31.25 29.87
C LYS A 23 9.01 31.19 28.38
N GLU A 24 10.20 31.66 28.01
CA GLU A 24 10.68 31.57 26.62
C GLU A 24 11.27 30.20 26.27
N ALA A 25 11.28 29.26 27.23
CA ALA A 25 11.81 27.92 27.07
C ALA A 25 10.76 26.91 26.57
N THR A 26 11.21 25.87 25.87
CA THR A 26 10.42 24.72 25.42
C THR A 26 10.54 23.53 26.37
N CYS A 27 9.58 22.61 26.31
CA CYS A 27 9.53 21.40 27.11
C CYS A 27 10.65 20.44 26.72
N ARG A 28 11.48 20.09 27.71
CA ARG A 28 12.60 19.15 27.56
C ARG A 28 12.28 17.70 27.94
N ASN A 29 11.01 17.37 28.19
CA ASN A 29 10.63 15.95 28.33
C ASN A 29 10.72 15.26 26.96
N ALA A 30 10.97 13.96 26.94
CA ALA A 30 10.83 13.16 25.73
C ALA A 30 9.43 13.35 25.11
N ALA A 31 9.35 13.34 23.78
CA ALA A 31 8.10 13.31 23.05
C ALA A 31 7.28 12.08 23.50
N GLY A 32 5.98 12.27 23.69
CA GLY A 32 5.12 11.23 24.25
C GLY A 32 5.41 10.83 25.70
N PHE A 33 6.15 11.62 26.47
CA PHE A 33 6.43 11.27 27.87
C PHE A 33 5.13 11.09 28.66
N LYS A 34 4.94 9.88 29.20
CA LYS A 34 3.75 9.39 29.89
C LYS A 34 2.46 9.43 29.04
N THR A 35 2.56 9.19 27.73
CA THR A 35 1.41 8.95 26.83
C THR A 35 1.45 7.52 26.30
N ASP A 36 0.46 7.16 25.50
CA ASP A 36 0.35 5.91 24.71
C ASP A 36 1.16 5.95 23.39
N HIS A 37 1.79 7.08 23.08
CA HIS A 37 2.60 7.31 21.88
C HIS A 37 4.04 7.74 22.25
N PRO A 38 4.86 6.84 22.86
CA PRO A 38 6.22 7.18 23.25
C PRO A 38 7.04 7.65 22.04
N SER A 39 7.91 8.63 22.25
CA SER A 39 8.75 9.28 21.21
C SER A 39 8.00 10.11 20.16
N GLN A 40 6.69 10.35 20.30
CA GLN A 40 5.93 11.15 19.33
C GLN A 40 5.16 12.32 19.99
N GLY A 41 5.08 13.44 19.29
CA GLY A 41 4.23 14.56 19.67
C GLY A 41 4.49 15.19 21.05
N LYS A 42 3.44 15.75 21.64
CA LYS A 42 3.50 16.45 22.94
C LYS A 42 3.47 15.45 24.09
N CYS A 43 4.17 15.74 25.18
CA CYS A 43 4.10 14.92 26.40
C CYS A 43 2.76 15.12 27.15
N TYR A 44 2.49 14.29 28.16
CA TYR A 44 1.24 14.35 28.91
C TYR A 44 0.97 15.74 29.53
N LEU A 45 2.02 16.45 29.96
CA LEU A 45 1.92 17.80 30.54
C LEU A 45 1.50 18.87 29.52
N HIS A 46 1.70 18.62 28.23
CA HIS A 46 1.40 19.55 27.14
C HIS A 46 0.26 19.05 26.24
N GLY A 47 -0.67 18.29 26.81
CA GLY A 47 -1.86 17.82 26.11
C GLY A 47 -1.64 16.57 25.25
N GLY A 48 -0.54 15.85 25.44
CA GLY A 48 -0.30 14.56 24.75
C GLY A 48 -1.35 13.49 25.06
N LYS A 49 -2.02 13.60 26.22
CA LYS A 49 -3.15 12.74 26.63
C LYS A 49 -4.52 13.29 26.25
N THR A 50 -4.59 14.50 25.69
CA THR A 50 -5.89 15.07 25.32
C THR A 50 -6.41 14.31 24.10
N PRO A 51 -7.62 13.70 24.17
CA PRO A 51 -8.21 13.06 23.01
C PRO A 51 -8.23 14.04 21.84
N VAL A 52 -7.77 13.58 20.68
CA VAL A 52 -7.76 14.36 19.46
C VAL A 52 -9.20 14.78 19.15
N LYS A 53 -9.52 16.06 19.39
CA LYS A 53 -10.92 16.56 19.39
C LYS A 53 -11.54 16.71 17.99
N HIS A 54 -10.75 16.63 16.93
CA HIS A 54 -11.22 16.76 15.55
C HIS A 54 -10.62 15.64 14.72
N GLY A 55 -11.45 14.78 14.13
CA GLY A 55 -11.09 13.78 13.11
C GLY A 55 -9.98 12.76 13.47
N ARG A 56 -10.14 11.52 13.02
CA ARG A 56 -9.10 10.47 13.13
C ARG A 56 -7.75 10.88 12.51
N TYR A 57 -7.76 11.91 11.67
CA TYR A 57 -6.68 12.35 10.80
C TYR A 57 -6.16 13.77 11.07
N SER A 58 -6.58 14.47 12.13
CA SER A 58 -6.11 15.86 12.37
C SER A 58 -4.63 16.00 12.71
N LEU A 59 -3.92 14.90 12.96
CA LEU A 59 -2.47 14.87 13.12
C LEU A 59 -1.71 14.80 11.79
N LEU A 60 -2.39 14.61 10.65
CA LEU A 60 -1.75 14.65 9.33
C LEU A 60 -1.27 16.07 9.04
N LYS A 61 0.05 16.24 9.12
CA LYS A 61 0.74 17.52 8.86
C LYS A 61 1.04 17.74 7.37
N HIS A 62 0.97 16.71 6.53
CA HIS A 62 1.24 16.81 5.11
C HIS A 62 0.07 17.44 4.36
N ALA A 63 0.27 18.65 3.83
CA ALA A 63 -0.74 19.38 3.07
C ALA A 63 -1.28 18.56 1.89
N ARG A 64 -0.39 17.86 1.16
CA ARG A 64 -0.78 17.02 0.02
C ARG A 64 -1.72 15.86 0.41
N LEU A 65 -1.46 15.20 1.54
CA LEU A 65 -2.35 14.12 2.00
C LEU A 65 -3.72 14.66 2.42
N ARG A 66 -3.76 15.88 2.96
CA ARG A 66 -5.01 16.52 3.34
C ARG A 66 -5.86 16.87 2.11
N GLU A 67 -5.23 17.41 1.07
CA GLU A 67 -5.87 17.67 -0.22
C GLU A 67 -6.40 16.38 -0.88
N LEU A 68 -5.62 15.31 -0.86
CA LEU A 68 -6.05 14.02 -1.40
C LEU A 68 -7.23 13.42 -0.62
N LEU A 69 -7.26 13.59 0.72
CA LEU A 69 -8.40 13.18 1.54
C LEU A 69 -9.65 14.00 1.24
N GLU A 70 -9.51 15.32 1.11
CA GLU A 70 -10.63 16.21 0.74
C GLU A 70 -11.18 15.87 -0.66
N GLN A 71 -10.31 15.46 -1.60
CA GLN A 71 -10.74 14.95 -2.91
C GLN A 71 -11.47 13.61 -2.79
N ALA A 72 -10.96 12.68 -1.98
CA ALA A 72 -11.59 11.38 -1.77
C ALA A 72 -12.95 11.49 -1.04
N GLU A 73 -13.12 12.49 -0.15
CA GLU A 73 -14.40 12.77 0.53
C GLU A 73 -15.48 13.28 -0.44
N GLN A 74 -15.10 13.80 -1.61
CA GLN A 74 -16.03 14.25 -2.65
C GLN A 74 -16.49 13.12 -3.57
N ASP A 75 -15.95 11.91 -3.41
CA ASP A 75 -16.35 10.76 -4.21
C ASP A 75 -17.79 10.33 -3.86
N PRO A 76 -18.71 10.23 -4.84
CA PRO A 76 -20.07 9.75 -4.58
C PRO A 76 -20.13 8.30 -4.08
N ASP A 77 -19.12 7.48 -4.36
CA ASP A 77 -19.02 6.11 -3.85
C ASP A 77 -17.58 5.79 -3.36
N PRO A 78 -17.21 6.24 -2.15
CA PRO A 78 -15.85 6.09 -1.63
C PRO A 78 -15.45 4.63 -1.35
N LEU A 79 -16.38 3.68 -1.51
CA LEU A 79 -16.11 2.24 -1.38
C LEU A 79 -15.87 1.56 -2.74
N ASP A 80 -16.11 2.26 -3.85
CA ASP A 80 -15.81 1.75 -5.19
C ASP A 80 -14.31 1.86 -5.51
N LEU A 81 -13.54 0.88 -5.07
CA LEU A 81 -12.10 0.79 -5.37
C LEU A 81 -11.81 0.25 -6.78
N THR A 82 -12.79 0.22 -7.69
CA THR A 82 -12.60 -0.33 -9.05
C THR A 82 -11.49 0.41 -9.79
N GLN A 83 -11.46 1.75 -9.71
CA GLN A 83 -10.46 2.55 -10.40
C GLN A 83 -9.05 2.34 -9.81
N ASP A 84 -8.92 2.25 -8.48
CA ASP A 84 -7.64 1.95 -7.83
C ASP A 84 -7.09 0.59 -8.25
N VAL A 85 -7.95 -0.44 -8.31
CA VAL A 85 -7.57 -1.78 -8.77
C VAL A 85 -7.09 -1.75 -10.22
N LEU A 86 -7.77 -1.00 -11.09
CA LEU A 86 -7.36 -0.82 -12.49
C LEU A 86 -6.01 -0.09 -12.60
N LEU A 87 -5.83 0.99 -11.84
CA LEU A 87 -4.57 1.73 -11.78
C LEU A 87 -3.42 0.83 -11.32
N MET A 88 -3.61 0.11 -10.20
CA MET A 88 -2.57 -0.79 -9.69
C MET A 88 -2.26 -1.91 -10.68
N ARG A 89 -3.27 -2.47 -11.37
CA ARG A 89 -3.06 -3.43 -12.45
C ARG A 89 -2.21 -2.83 -13.57
N ALA A 90 -2.51 -1.61 -14.01
CA ALA A 90 -1.74 -0.91 -15.04
C ALA A 90 -0.28 -0.68 -14.60
N VAL A 91 -0.05 -0.25 -13.36
CA VAL A 91 1.30 -0.07 -12.78
C VAL A 91 2.08 -1.39 -12.77
N VAL A 92 1.45 -2.51 -12.43
CA VAL A 92 2.11 -3.82 -12.48
C VAL A 92 2.46 -4.21 -13.91
N HIS A 93 1.56 -4.02 -14.87
CA HIS A 93 1.86 -4.32 -16.28
C HIS A 93 3.04 -3.50 -16.79
N ASP A 94 3.02 -2.19 -16.57
CA ASP A 94 4.10 -1.30 -16.97
C ASP A 94 5.43 -1.65 -16.28
N TYR A 95 5.40 -2.07 -15.01
CA TYR A 95 6.60 -2.59 -14.34
C TYR A 95 7.14 -3.85 -15.02
N LEU A 96 6.28 -4.83 -15.35
CA LEU A 96 6.68 -6.07 -16.02
C LEU A 96 7.29 -5.78 -17.39
N ASP A 97 6.72 -4.85 -18.14
CA ASP A 97 7.23 -4.44 -19.45
C ASP A 97 8.62 -3.78 -19.32
N ARG A 98 8.79 -2.89 -18.34
CA ARG A 98 10.09 -2.25 -18.07
C ARG A 98 11.13 -3.21 -17.48
N HIS A 99 10.71 -4.25 -16.77
CA HIS A 99 11.61 -5.22 -16.17
C HIS A 99 12.45 -5.94 -17.24
N GLY A 100 11.86 -6.27 -18.40
CA GLY A 100 12.59 -6.82 -19.54
C GLY A 100 13.72 -5.89 -19.99
N LEU A 101 13.38 -4.63 -20.26
CA LEU A 101 14.35 -3.61 -20.68
C LEU A 101 15.49 -3.42 -19.68
N VAL A 102 15.17 -3.39 -18.38
CA VAL A 102 16.19 -3.25 -17.32
C VAL A 102 17.07 -4.50 -17.25
N THR A 103 16.48 -5.69 -17.37
CA THR A 103 17.24 -6.96 -17.38
C THR A 103 18.19 -7.00 -18.56
N ASP A 104 17.72 -6.67 -19.76
CA ASP A 104 18.54 -6.63 -20.97
C ASP A 104 19.65 -5.59 -20.85
N ALA A 105 19.37 -4.41 -20.30
CA ALA A 105 20.38 -3.39 -20.04
C ALA A 105 21.44 -3.86 -19.03
N ILE A 106 21.04 -4.56 -17.96
CA ILE A 106 21.97 -5.14 -16.97
C ILE A 106 22.82 -6.24 -17.61
N LEU A 107 22.23 -7.11 -18.45
CA LEU A 107 22.96 -8.16 -19.16
C LEU A 107 23.94 -7.58 -20.17
N ALA A 108 23.52 -6.57 -20.95
CA ALA A 108 24.39 -5.86 -21.88
C ALA A 108 25.53 -5.14 -21.15
N TRP A 109 25.24 -4.49 -20.03
CA TRP A 109 26.24 -3.90 -19.14
C TRP A 109 27.21 -4.96 -18.61
N HIS A 110 26.72 -6.11 -18.13
CA HIS A 110 27.56 -7.22 -17.68
C HIS A 110 28.48 -7.73 -18.81
N ALA A 111 27.93 -7.91 -20.02
CA ALA A 111 28.69 -8.32 -21.18
C ALA A 111 29.75 -7.29 -21.60
N SER A 112 29.48 -5.99 -21.42
CA SER A 112 30.44 -4.93 -21.76
C SER A 112 31.68 -4.92 -20.87
N PHE A 113 31.56 -5.36 -19.61
CA PHE A 113 32.73 -5.52 -18.75
C PHE A 113 33.68 -6.57 -19.24
N ASN A 114 33.15 -7.71 -19.72
CA ASN A 114 34.00 -8.81 -20.14
C ASN A 114 35.03 -8.34 -21.13
N HIS A 115 34.70 -7.48 -22.11
CA HIS A 115 35.69 -7.10 -23.10
C HIS A 115 36.81 -6.18 -22.57
N ALA A 116 36.47 -5.10 -21.85
CA ALA A 116 37.46 -4.16 -21.34
C ALA A 116 38.27 -4.75 -20.17
N PHE A 117 37.59 -5.40 -19.22
CA PHE A 117 38.25 -6.09 -18.11
C PHE A 117 39.08 -7.28 -18.58
N GLU A 118 38.62 -8.09 -19.54
CA GLU A 118 39.46 -9.17 -20.10
C GLU A 118 40.66 -8.62 -20.84
N SER A 119 40.55 -7.47 -21.52
CA SER A 119 41.69 -6.83 -22.17
C SER A 119 42.76 -6.46 -21.14
N ASP A 120 42.38 -5.70 -20.12
CA ASP A 120 43.30 -5.25 -19.07
C ASP A 120 43.83 -6.43 -18.24
N MET A 121 43.02 -7.47 -18.01
CA MET A 121 43.46 -8.72 -17.38
C MET A 121 44.44 -9.50 -18.24
N ARG A 122 44.29 -9.50 -19.57
CA ARG A 122 45.29 -10.11 -20.47
C ARG A 122 46.61 -9.35 -20.40
N GLU A 123 46.55 -8.02 -20.45
CA GLU A 123 47.73 -7.17 -20.34
C GLU A 123 48.43 -7.33 -18.99
N TRP A 124 47.67 -7.30 -17.89
CA TRP A 124 48.18 -7.55 -16.55
C TRP A 124 48.82 -8.93 -16.41
N ARG A 125 48.19 -10.00 -16.93
CA ARG A 125 48.77 -11.36 -16.89
C ARG A 125 50.12 -11.43 -17.61
N LYS A 126 50.25 -10.72 -18.74
CA LYS A 126 51.51 -10.63 -19.48
C LYS A 126 52.57 -9.90 -18.66
N ALA A 127 52.26 -8.71 -18.16
CA ALA A 127 53.17 -7.92 -17.34
C ALA A 127 53.59 -8.66 -16.06
N PHE A 128 52.67 -9.41 -15.45
CA PHE A 128 52.94 -10.19 -14.25
C PHE A 128 53.86 -11.39 -14.53
N ALA A 129 53.69 -12.05 -15.68
CA ALA A 129 54.60 -13.13 -16.08
C ALA A 129 56.03 -12.61 -16.32
N GLU A 130 56.17 -11.48 -17.01
CA GLU A 130 57.46 -10.80 -17.23
C GLU A 130 58.12 -10.43 -15.89
N TRP A 131 57.34 -9.88 -14.96
CA TRP A 131 57.81 -9.57 -13.60
C TRP A 131 58.28 -10.81 -12.82
N ILE A 132 57.56 -11.94 -12.90
CA ILE A 132 57.98 -13.19 -12.26
C ILE A 132 59.33 -13.67 -12.81
N GLU A 133 59.50 -13.65 -14.13
CA GLU A 133 60.75 -14.06 -14.78
C GLU A 133 61.92 -13.17 -14.35
N GLU A 134 61.70 -11.86 -14.28
CA GLU A 134 62.70 -10.88 -13.82
C GLU A 134 63.11 -11.11 -12.34
N CYS A 135 62.14 -11.34 -11.45
CA CYS A 135 62.40 -11.65 -10.05
C CYS A 135 63.19 -12.95 -9.85
N GLN A 136 62.94 -13.97 -10.69
CA GLN A 136 63.69 -15.23 -10.66
C GLN A 136 65.15 -15.05 -11.08
N HIS A 137 65.42 -14.15 -12.03
CA HIS A 137 66.77 -13.90 -12.52
C HIS A 137 67.63 -13.00 -11.60
N LEU A 138 67.02 -12.02 -10.93
CA LEU A 138 67.74 -11.02 -10.14
C LEU A 138 67.93 -11.39 -8.66
N GLY A 139 67.35 -12.50 -8.20
CA GLY A 139 67.46 -12.88 -6.79
C GLY A 139 66.72 -11.90 -5.87
N TYR A 140 65.39 -11.81 -6.03
CA TYR A 140 64.48 -11.13 -5.09
C TYR A 140 64.82 -9.67 -4.72
N GLU A 141 65.49 -8.89 -5.57
CA GLU A 141 65.65 -7.46 -5.30
C GLU A 141 64.50 -6.62 -5.87
N GLU A 142 63.82 -5.94 -4.94
CA GLU A 142 62.88 -4.81 -4.98
C GLU A 142 62.24 -4.41 -6.34
N GLY A 143 61.05 -4.94 -6.59
CA GLY A 143 60.08 -4.35 -7.52
C GLY A 143 58.64 -4.64 -7.05
N GLU A 144 57.77 -3.64 -7.08
CA GLU A 144 56.34 -3.86 -6.82
C GLU A 144 55.69 -4.59 -8.01
N PRO A 145 54.85 -5.61 -7.76
CA PRO A 145 54.14 -6.29 -8.84
C PRO A 145 53.17 -5.32 -9.53
N PRO A 146 52.86 -5.53 -10.82
CA PRO A 146 51.89 -4.72 -11.53
C PRO A 146 50.52 -4.72 -10.82
N GLU A 147 49.90 -3.54 -10.70
CA GLU A 147 48.61 -3.37 -10.03
C GLU A 147 47.52 -4.22 -10.72
N LEU A 148 46.81 -5.04 -9.95
CA LEU A 148 45.74 -5.88 -10.47
C LEU A 148 44.56 -5.01 -10.95
N PRO A 149 44.05 -5.22 -12.18
CA PRO A 149 42.80 -4.62 -12.63
C PRO A 149 41.67 -4.91 -11.66
N LEU A 150 41.12 -3.89 -11.01
CA LEU A 150 39.98 -4.05 -10.10
C LEU A 150 38.68 -3.89 -10.88
N PRO A 151 37.77 -4.88 -10.89
CA PRO A 151 36.48 -4.80 -11.59
C PRO A 151 35.67 -3.53 -11.29
N GLU A 152 35.83 -2.99 -10.08
CA GLU A 152 35.16 -1.79 -9.57
C GLU A 152 35.54 -0.50 -10.31
N LYS A 153 36.72 -0.45 -10.95
CA LYS A 153 37.18 0.72 -11.73
C LYS A 153 36.51 0.83 -13.10
N TYR A 154 35.89 -0.24 -13.60
CA TYR A 154 35.41 -0.33 -14.99
C TYR A 154 33.97 0.13 -15.21
N ALA A 155 33.16 0.37 -14.16
CA ALA A 155 31.86 1.05 -14.36
C ALA A 155 31.20 1.60 -13.08
N PRO A 156 30.32 2.60 -13.22
CA PRO A 156 29.31 2.92 -12.22
C PRO A 156 28.26 1.79 -12.16
N LYS A 157 28.20 1.09 -11.02
CA LYS A 157 27.18 0.08 -10.73
C LYS A 157 25.76 0.65 -10.93
N PRO A 158 24.84 -0.02 -11.66
CA PRO A 158 23.44 0.36 -11.68
C PRO A 158 22.96 0.44 -10.24
N ARG A 159 22.63 1.65 -9.78
CA ARG A 159 22.41 1.92 -8.35
C ARG A 159 21.07 1.39 -7.85
N GLN A 160 20.14 1.07 -8.75
CA GLN A 160 18.80 0.64 -8.40
C GLN A 160 18.42 -0.56 -9.24
N VAL A 161 18.43 -1.73 -8.59
CA VAL A 161 17.70 -2.89 -9.09
C VAL A 161 16.24 -2.66 -8.72
N PRO A 162 15.29 -2.80 -9.66
CA PRO A 162 13.87 -2.76 -9.36
C PRO A 162 13.54 -3.74 -8.21
N ASP A 163 12.90 -3.25 -7.15
CA ASP A 163 12.53 -4.08 -6.01
C ASP A 163 11.31 -4.94 -6.34
N ILE A 164 11.57 -6.16 -6.81
CA ILE A 164 10.54 -7.15 -7.13
C ILE A 164 9.67 -7.47 -5.91
N ALA A 165 10.24 -7.43 -4.70
CA ALA A 165 9.47 -7.70 -3.48
C ALA A 165 8.41 -6.63 -3.24
N GLY A 166 8.72 -5.36 -3.54
CA GLY A 166 7.77 -4.25 -3.51
C GLY A 166 6.57 -4.47 -4.44
N VAL A 167 6.82 -4.99 -5.65
CA VAL A 167 5.76 -5.26 -6.64
C VAL A 167 4.89 -6.45 -6.24
N VAL A 168 5.49 -7.53 -5.73
CA VAL A 168 4.74 -8.68 -5.19
C VAL A 168 3.86 -8.25 -4.00
N GLY A 169 4.37 -7.35 -3.14
CA GLY A 169 3.62 -6.76 -2.05
C GLY A 169 2.40 -5.97 -2.52
N LEU A 170 2.57 -5.13 -3.55
CA LEU A 170 1.48 -4.38 -4.19
C LEU A 170 0.40 -5.31 -4.76
N LEU A 171 0.79 -6.38 -5.45
CA LEU A 171 -0.14 -7.38 -5.99
C LEU A 171 -0.99 -8.03 -4.88
N GLY A 172 -0.38 -8.35 -3.74
CA GLY A 172 -1.12 -8.87 -2.58
C GLY A 172 -2.16 -7.88 -2.05
N GLN A 173 -1.82 -6.59 -1.99
CA GLN A 173 -2.76 -5.55 -1.56
C GLN A 173 -3.92 -5.37 -2.53
N VAL A 174 -3.65 -5.39 -3.85
CA VAL A 174 -4.69 -5.38 -4.90
C VAL A 174 -5.65 -6.55 -4.75
N GLY A 175 -5.12 -7.76 -4.59
CA GLY A 175 -5.94 -8.97 -4.40
C GLY A 175 -6.84 -8.87 -3.18
N ALA A 176 -6.30 -8.40 -2.04
CA ALA A 176 -7.07 -8.20 -0.82
C ALA A 176 -8.14 -7.09 -0.92
N MET A 177 -7.92 -6.07 -1.76
CA MET A 177 -8.94 -5.06 -2.05
C MET A 177 -10.05 -5.63 -2.94
N ALA A 178 -9.68 -6.31 -4.03
CA ALA A 178 -10.65 -6.93 -4.93
C ALA A 178 -11.54 -7.96 -4.20
N ASP A 179 -10.96 -8.80 -3.34
CA ASP A 179 -11.70 -9.75 -2.51
C ASP A 179 -12.70 -9.05 -1.57
N ARG A 180 -12.30 -7.93 -0.95
CA ARG A 180 -13.20 -7.14 -0.10
C ARG A 180 -14.36 -6.50 -0.88
N ILE A 181 -14.09 -5.94 -2.07
CA ILE A 181 -15.14 -5.42 -2.96
C ILE A 181 -16.11 -6.53 -3.33
N GLN A 182 -15.61 -7.71 -3.68
CA GLN A 182 -16.44 -8.85 -4.07
C GLN A 182 -17.31 -9.33 -2.89
N LYS A 183 -16.73 -9.44 -1.69
CA LYS A 183 -17.48 -9.77 -0.46
C LYS A 183 -18.55 -8.73 -0.15
N HIS A 184 -18.24 -7.45 -0.29
CA HIS A 184 -19.22 -6.39 -0.07
C HIS A 184 -20.37 -6.45 -1.08
N LYS A 185 -20.07 -6.65 -2.36
CA LYS A 185 -21.09 -6.86 -3.40
C LYS A 185 -21.95 -8.09 -3.13
N GLN A 186 -21.36 -9.19 -2.68
CA GLN A 186 -22.09 -10.40 -2.27
C GLN A 186 -23.00 -10.17 -1.05
N GLN A 187 -22.55 -9.37 -0.08
CA GLN A 187 -23.36 -9.03 1.10
C GLN A 187 -24.53 -8.09 0.77
N GLN A 188 -24.36 -7.20 -0.22
CA GLN A 188 -25.42 -6.28 -0.66
C GLN A 188 -26.39 -6.92 -1.66
N SER A 189 -25.99 -8.00 -2.34
CA SER A 189 -26.89 -8.75 -3.20
C SER A 189 -27.76 -9.71 -2.37
N LEU A 190 -29.07 -9.48 -2.33
CA LEU A 190 -30.01 -10.51 -1.89
C LEU A 190 -29.87 -11.71 -2.83
N SER A 191 -29.70 -12.90 -2.28
CA SER A 191 -29.73 -14.12 -3.09
C SER A 191 -31.10 -14.29 -3.74
N MET A 192 -31.17 -14.94 -4.89
CA MET A 192 -32.46 -15.23 -5.54
C MET A 192 -33.41 -16.02 -4.63
N ALA A 193 -32.86 -16.89 -3.77
CA ALA A 193 -33.64 -17.57 -2.75
C ALA A 193 -34.22 -16.59 -1.71
N ALA A 194 -33.46 -15.60 -1.26
CA ALA A 194 -33.95 -14.57 -0.35
C ALA A 194 -35.00 -13.66 -1.00
N VAL A 195 -34.83 -13.31 -2.28
CA VAL A 195 -35.83 -12.55 -3.05
C VAL A 195 -37.13 -13.35 -3.19
N ASN A 196 -37.04 -14.64 -3.57
CA ASN A 196 -38.22 -15.50 -3.66
C ASN A 196 -38.94 -15.62 -2.32
N HIS A 197 -38.21 -15.83 -1.22
CA HIS A 197 -38.81 -15.92 0.10
C HIS A 197 -39.50 -14.61 0.52
N LEU A 198 -38.88 -13.45 0.22
CA LEU A 198 -39.51 -12.15 0.44
C LEU A 198 -40.79 -11.99 -0.38
N LEU A 199 -40.78 -12.39 -1.66
CA LEU A 199 -41.97 -12.33 -2.52
C LEU A 199 -43.10 -13.24 -2.01
N GLU A 200 -42.77 -14.44 -1.54
CA GLU A 200 -43.73 -15.35 -0.91
C GLU A 200 -44.33 -14.75 0.37
N GLN A 201 -43.50 -14.17 1.24
CA GLN A 201 -43.98 -13.48 2.45
C GLN A 201 -44.89 -12.29 2.11
N PHE A 202 -44.51 -11.47 1.13
CA PHE A 202 -45.36 -10.37 0.66
C PHE A 202 -46.69 -10.87 0.10
N ALA A 203 -46.72 -12.01 -0.61
CA ALA A 203 -47.98 -12.57 -1.12
C ALA A 203 -48.95 -12.91 0.03
N VAL A 204 -48.43 -13.53 1.08
CA VAL A 204 -49.20 -13.90 2.28
C VAL A 204 -49.73 -12.67 3.01
N GLU A 205 -48.87 -11.66 3.23
CA GLU A 205 -49.28 -10.42 3.91
C GLU A 205 -50.33 -9.63 3.11
N VAL A 206 -50.20 -9.58 1.78
CA VAL A 206 -51.22 -8.95 0.92
C VAL A 206 -52.54 -9.72 0.99
N LEU A 207 -52.50 -11.05 1.04
CA LEU A 207 -53.69 -11.89 1.21
C LEU A 207 -54.37 -11.62 2.55
N HIS A 208 -53.62 -11.56 3.65
CA HIS A 208 -54.17 -11.24 4.97
C HIS A 208 -54.77 -9.83 5.02
N ALA A 209 -54.02 -8.82 4.56
CA ALA A 209 -54.50 -7.44 4.54
C ALA A 209 -55.78 -7.26 3.71
N THR A 210 -55.89 -7.97 2.58
CA THR A 210 -57.12 -7.93 1.77
C THR A 210 -58.29 -8.67 2.42
N GLN A 211 -58.04 -9.75 3.17
CA GLN A 211 -59.08 -10.41 3.97
C GLN A 211 -59.60 -9.52 5.11
N GLU A 212 -58.73 -8.75 5.75
CA GLU A 212 -59.10 -7.84 6.84
C GLU A 212 -59.92 -6.65 6.36
N VAL A 213 -59.54 -6.04 5.22
CA VAL A 213 -60.15 -4.78 4.75
C VAL A 213 -61.35 -5.01 3.83
N ILE A 214 -61.37 -6.10 3.05
CA ILE A 214 -62.40 -6.33 2.03
C ILE A 214 -63.32 -7.48 2.45
N SER A 215 -64.52 -7.10 2.90
CA SER A 215 -65.53 -8.04 3.38
C SER A 215 -66.19 -8.85 2.26
N ASP A 216 -66.36 -8.28 1.07
CA ASP A 216 -66.95 -8.97 -0.09
C ASP A 216 -65.95 -9.98 -0.72
N PRO A 217 -66.27 -11.28 -0.72
CA PRO A 217 -65.39 -12.30 -1.29
C PRO A 217 -65.12 -12.11 -2.79
N ALA A 218 -66.09 -11.63 -3.56
CA ALA A 218 -65.95 -11.48 -5.01
C ALA A 218 -64.95 -10.37 -5.36
N THR A 219 -65.06 -9.22 -4.69
CA THR A 219 -64.12 -8.11 -4.82
C THR A 219 -62.71 -8.51 -4.39
N ARG A 220 -62.57 -9.27 -3.30
CA ARG A 220 -61.28 -9.76 -2.81
C ARG A 220 -60.58 -10.69 -3.81
N THR A 221 -61.29 -11.70 -4.34
CA THR A 221 -60.74 -12.62 -5.34
C THR A 221 -60.27 -11.87 -6.59
N LYS A 222 -61.10 -10.95 -7.10
CA LYS A 222 -60.76 -10.16 -8.29
C LYS A 222 -59.54 -9.26 -8.07
N LEU A 223 -59.34 -8.74 -6.86
CA LEU A 223 -58.15 -7.96 -6.53
C LEU A 223 -56.90 -8.85 -6.50
N LEU A 224 -56.97 -10.01 -5.86
CA LEU A 224 -55.85 -10.95 -5.77
C LEU A 224 -55.40 -11.46 -7.14
N GLU A 225 -56.34 -11.83 -8.02
CA GLU A 225 -56.04 -12.20 -9.42
C GLU A 225 -55.34 -11.06 -10.18
N ASN A 226 -55.74 -9.81 -9.92
CA ASN A 226 -55.09 -8.65 -10.52
C ASN A 226 -53.67 -8.43 -10.00
N VAL A 227 -53.45 -8.63 -8.70
CA VAL A 227 -52.11 -8.53 -8.09
C VAL A 227 -51.21 -9.62 -8.65
N GLU A 228 -51.66 -10.87 -8.67
CA GLU A 228 -50.92 -12.01 -9.22
C GLU A 228 -50.54 -11.77 -10.69
N ARG A 229 -51.51 -11.35 -11.51
CA ARG A 229 -51.26 -11.01 -12.92
C ARG A 229 -50.23 -9.89 -13.08
N ARG A 230 -50.26 -8.85 -12.24
CA ARG A 230 -49.28 -7.76 -12.29
C ARG A 230 -47.90 -8.22 -11.80
N TRP A 231 -47.83 -9.05 -10.78
CA TRP A 231 -46.57 -9.60 -10.29
C TRP A 231 -45.91 -10.51 -11.31
N ALA A 232 -46.70 -11.31 -12.05
CA ALA A 232 -46.20 -12.14 -13.15
C ALA A 232 -45.57 -11.31 -14.29
N THR A 233 -45.93 -10.02 -14.41
CA THR A 233 -45.31 -9.11 -15.40
C THR A 233 -44.05 -8.42 -14.91
N ILE A 234 -43.74 -8.47 -13.61
CA ILE A 234 -42.50 -7.90 -13.09
C ILE A 234 -41.35 -8.78 -13.59
N PRO A 235 -40.42 -8.25 -14.41
CA PRO A 235 -39.27 -9.02 -14.84
C PRO A 235 -38.34 -9.21 -13.64
N VAL A 236 -38.53 -10.29 -12.89
CA VAL A 236 -37.52 -10.73 -11.94
C VAL A 236 -36.33 -11.20 -12.76
N LEU A 237 -35.18 -10.55 -12.58
CA LEU A 237 -33.95 -10.75 -13.34
C LEU A 237 -33.62 -12.25 -13.42
N GLY A 238 -33.69 -12.79 -14.64
CA GLY A 238 -33.31 -14.16 -14.96
C GLY A 238 -34.48 -15.13 -15.09
N LYS A 239 -35.22 -15.08 -16.21
CA LYS A 239 -35.62 -16.36 -16.79
C LYS A 239 -34.31 -17.04 -17.20
N PRO A 240 -33.94 -18.20 -16.61
CA PRO A 240 -32.83 -18.98 -17.16
C PRO A 240 -33.18 -19.23 -18.62
N GLY A 241 -32.27 -18.86 -19.52
CA GLY A 241 -32.49 -18.90 -20.95
C GLY A 241 -33.06 -20.25 -21.38
N SER A 242 -34.22 -20.18 -22.04
CA SER A 242 -34.66 -21.17 -23.02
C SER A 242 -33.65 -21.31 -24.14
#